data_AF-A0A4R5W0B1-F1
#
_entry.id   AF-A0A4R5W0B1-F1
#
_cell.length_a   1.000
_cell.length_b   1.000
_cell.length_c   1.000
_cell.angle_alpha   90.00
_cell.angle_beta   90.00
_cell.angle_gamma   90.00
#
_symmetry.space_group_name_H-M   'P 1'
#
loop_
_entity.id
_entity.type
_entity.pdbx_description
1 polymer ?
#
loop_
_entity_poly.entity_id
_entity_poly.type
_entity_poly.pdbx_seq_one_letter_code
_entity_poly.pdbx_strand_id
1 'polypeptide(L)'
;MKQATTKVKEKKNSLGDAFGKIELLIELIKAYSKGDYRNISKSTMATVIGAILYFVSPIDMIPDFIVGLGIVDDAAVIGYAIKKISGELDEFEKWKEEKSRSNLEGLDVGAGQSKSPLD
;
A
#
# COMPACT_ATOMS: atom_id res chain seq x y z
N MET A 1 10.17 32.94 14.41
CA MET A 1 10.13 31.59 15.01
C MET A 1 8.84 30.79 14.74
N LYS A 2 7.63 31.39 14.57
CA LYS A 2 6.37 30.63 14.39
C LYS A 2 6.12 29.99 13.01
N GLN A 3 6.85 30.38 11.96
CA GLN A 3 6.66 29.81 10.61
C GLN A 3 7.50 28.54 10.34
N ALA A 4 8.51 28.27 11.18
CA ALA A 4 9.37 27.09 11.03
C ALA A 4 8.71 25.82 11.57
N THR A 5 7.86 25.94 12.60
CA THR A 5 7.18 24.80 13.24
C THR A 5 6.00 24.25 12.43
N THR A 6 5.28 25.10 11.68
CA THR A 6 4.16 24.66 10.84
C THR A 6 4.63 23.84 9.63
N LYS A 7 5.73 24.24 8.97
CA LYS A 7 6.29 23.52 7.82
C LYS A 7 6.85 22.14 8.18
N VAL A 8 7.35 21.96 9.41
CA VAL A 8 7.83 20.66 9.91
C VAL A 8 6.66 19.73 10.19
N LYS A 9 5.52 20.24 10.68
CA LYS A 9 4.32 19.44 10.96
C LYS A 9 3.65 18.94 9.67
N GLU A 10 3.55 19.80 8.64
CA GLU A 10 3.01 19.40 7.33
C GLU A 10 3.91 18.39 6.61
N LYS A 11 5.24 18.57 6.65
CA LYS A 11 6.17 17.58 6.10
C LYS A 11 6.09 16.24 6.83
N LYS A 12 5.90 16.24 8.16
CA LYS A 12 5.75 14.99 8.93
C LYS A 12 4.47 14.24 8.56
N ASN A 13 3.36 14.94 8.36
CA ASN A 13 2.11 14.34 7.91
C ASN A 13 2.25 13.76 6.50
N SER A 14 2.81 14.52 5.55
CA SER A 14 3.03 14.05 4.17
C SER A 14 3.96 12.84 4.08
N LEU A 15 4.97 12.74 4.96
CA LEU A 15 5.82 11.57 5.04
C LEU A 15 5.06 10.36 5.60
N GLY A 16 4.28 10.56 6.67
CA GLY A 16 3.42 9.51 7.23
C GLY A 16 2.45 8.93 6.21
N ASP A 17 1.82 9.79 5.40
CA ASP A 17 0.89 9.38 4.35
C ASP A 17 1.60 8.55 3.26
N ALA A 18 2.82 8.94 2.87
CA ALA A 18 3.61 8.19 1.90
C ALA A 18 4.03 6.81 2.45
N PHE A 19 4.44 6.73 3.72
CA PHE A 19 4.76 5.46 4.37
C PHE A 19 3.53 4.54 4.46
N GLY A 20 2.34 5.09 4.78
CA GLY A 20 1.10 4.31 4.79
C GLY A 20 0.74 3.74 3.41
N LYS A 21 0.94 4.50 2.33
CA LYS A 21 0.74 4.00 0.96
C LYS A 21 1.71 2.89 0.57
N ILE A 22 2.96 2.96 1.02
CA ILE A 22 3.95 1.90 0.80
C ILE A 22 3.54 0.62 1.55
N GLU A 23 3.04 0.75 2.78
CA GLU A 23 2.53 -0.37 3.56
C GLU A 23 1.33 -1.04 2.86
N LEU A 24 0.35 -0.24 2.41
CA LEU A 24 -0.80 -0.73 1.63
C LEU A 24 -0.36 -1.45 0.34
N LEU A 25 0.65 -0.93 -0.35
CA LEU A 25 1.20 -1.57 -1.55
C LEU A 25 1.79 -2.96 -1.25
N ILE A 26 2.55 -3.10 -0.17
CA ILE A 26 3.13 -4.38 0.24
C ILE A 26 2.02 -5.37 0.61
N GLU A 27 0.98 -4.91 1.31
CA GLU A 27 -0.19 -5.72 1.66
C GLU A 27 -0.98 -6.17 0.43
N LEU A 28 -1.19 -5.29 -0.55
CA LEU A 28 -1.86 -5.59 -1.82
C LEU A 28 -1.14 -6.73 -2.56
N ILE A 29 0.18 -6.66 -2.67
CA ILE A 29 1.00 -7.69 -3.34
C ILE A 29 0.87 -9.03 -2.60
N LYS A 30 0.92 -9.01 -1.26
CA LYS A 30 0.75 -10.22 -0.43
C LYS A 30 -0.64 -10.83 -0.61
N ALA A 31 -1.71 -10.02 -0.53
CA ALA A 31 -3.09 -10.46 -0.69
C ALA A 31 -3.33 -11.03 -2.09
N TYR A 32 -2.78 -10.40 -3.13
CA TYR A 32 -2.86 -10.90 -4.50
C TYR A 32 -2.14 -12.25 -4.69
N SER A 33 -0.93 -12.36 -4.13
CA SER A 33 -0.11 -13.58 -4.19
C SER A 33 -0.77 -14.75 -3.47
N LYS A 34 -1.42 -14.50 -2.33
CA LYS A 34 -2.21 -15.50 -1.59
C LYS A 34 -3.54 -15.85 -2.28
N GLY A 35 -4.03 -15.00 -3.17
CA GLY A 35 -5.33 -15.15 -3.83
C GLY A 35 -6.49 -14.55 -3.03
N ASP A 36 -6.23 -13.90 -1.90
CA ASP A 36 -7.24 -13.25 -1.06
C ASP A 36 -7.90 -12.05 -1.75
N TYR A 37 -7.15 -11.35 -2.62
CA TYR A 37 -7.64 -10.20 -3.36
C TYR A 37 -7.34 -10.36 -4.85
N ARG A 38 -8.39 -10.33 -5.68
CA ARG A 38 -8.30 -10.44 -7.15
C ARG A 38 -9.10 -9.37 -7.89
N ASN A 39 -9.63 -8.38 -7.17
CA ASN A 39 -10.27 -7.20 -7.75
C ASN A 39 -9.24 -6.19 -8.27
N ILE A 40 -8.28 -6.68 -9.05
CA ILE A 40 -7.26 -5.90 -9.74
C ILE A 40 -6.91 -6.68 -11.00
N SER A 41 -6.85 -5.99 -12.13
CA SER A 41 -6.54 -6.66 -13.39
C SER A 41 -5.14 -7.28 -13.34
N LYS A 42 -4.95 -8.44 -13.97
CA LYS A 42 -3.62 -9.09 -14.06
C LYS A 42 -2.59 -8.17 -14.71
N SER A 43 -3.01 -7.36 -15.69
CA SER A 43 -2.17 -6.37 -16.38
C SER A 43 -1.74 -5.25 -15.43
N THR A 44 -2.66 -4.74 -14.61
CA THR A 44 -2.37 -3.73 -13.58
C THR A 44 -1.39 -4.29 -12.56
N MET A 45 -1.63 -5.50 -12.04
CA MET A 45 -0.73 -6.13 -11.08
C MET A 45 0.66 -6.42 -11.68
N ALA A 46 0.72 -6.87 -12.94
CA ALA A 46 2.00 -7.03 -13.65
C ALA A 46 2.74 -5.70 -13.81
N THR A 47 2.01 -4.60 -14.05
CA THR A 47 2.56 -3.24 -14.12
C THR A 47 3.09 -2.79 -12.75
N VAL A 48 2.36 -3.07 -11.67
CA VAL A 48 2.78 -2.76 -10.29
C VAL A 48 4.07 -3.50 -9.97
N ILE A 49 4.10 -4.82 -10.19
CA ILE A 49 5.27 -5.66 -9.94
C ILE A 49 6.44 -5.22 -10.83
N GLY A 50 6.19 -4.95 -12.13
CA GLY A 50 7.20 -4.46 -13.07
C GLY A 50 7.80 -3.12 -12.66
N ALA A 51 6.98 -2.17 -12.17
CA ALA A 51 7.46 -0.89 -11.65
C ALA A 51 8.32 -1.06 -10.38
N ILE A 52 7.94 -1.98 -9.49
CA ILE A 52 8.72 -2.30 -8.29
C ILE A 52 10.03 -3.02 -8.65
N LEU A 53 10.01 -3.96 -9.59
CA LEU A 53 11.22 -4.62 -10.07
C LEU A 53 12.17 -3.63 -10.76
N TYR A 54 11.63 -2.70 -11.55
CA TYR A 54 12.39 -1.59 -12.12
C TYR A 54 13.02 -0.70 -11.04
N PHE A 55 12.31 -0.48 -9.93
CA PHE A 55 12.83 0.24 -8.76
C PHE A 55 13.92 -0.55 -8.01
N VAL A 56 13.73 -1.85 -7.77
CA VAL A 56 14.66 -2.68 -6.97
C VAL A 56 15.92 -3.06 -7.75
N SER A 57 15.83 -3.20 -9.07
CA SER A 57 16.97 -3.56 -9.91
C SER A 57 17.04 -2.75 -11.22
N PRO A 58 17.45 -1.47 -11.16
CA PRO A 58 17.84 -0.68 -12.33
C PRO A 58 19.23 -1.08 -12.90
N ILE A 59 19.71 -2.30 -12.62
CA ILE A 59 21.09 -2.73 -12.89
C ILE A 59 21.42 -2.80 -14.39
N ASP A 60 20.43 -2.92 -15.28
CA ASP A 60 20.70 -2.87 -16.72
C ASP A 60 20.88 -1.43 -17.26
N MET A 61 20.73 -0.40 -16.41
CA MET A 61 20.92 1.02 -16.77
C MET A 61 22.22 1.64 -16.21
N ILE A 62 22.95 0.95 -15.33
CA ILE A 62 24.09 1.51 -14.60
C ILE A 62 25.43 1.56 -15.35
N PRO A 63 25.71 0.89 -16.49
CA PRO A 63 26.98 1.13 -17.16
C PRO A 63 27.23 2.63 -17.45
N ASP A 64 26.17 3.44 -17.63
CA ASP A 64 26.25 4.84 -18.05
C ASP A 64 25.96 5.91 -16.96
N PHE A 65 25.51 5.58 -15.73
CA PHE A 65 25.22 6.58 -14.66
C PHE A 65 26.44 7.03 -13.84
N ILE A 66 27.63 6.49 -14.12
CA ILE A 66 28.88 6.74 -13.41
C ILE A 66 29.34 8.23 -13.43
N VAL A 67 28.64 9.13 -14.14
CA VAL A 67 29.03 10.55 -14.30
C VAL A 67 28.21 11.55 -13.45
N GLY A 68 27.47 11.10 -12.42
CA GLY A 68 27.39 11.87 -11.15
C GLY A 68 26.19 12.81 -10.87
N LEU A 69 24.93 12.34 -10.91
CA LEU A 69 23.75 13.09 -10.42
C LEU A 69 22.67 12.20 -9.76
N GLY A 70 23.03 11.36 -8.78
CA GLY A 70 22.23 10.16 -8.41
C GLY A 70 21.38 10.18 -7.12
N ILE A 71 20.75 11.28 -6.69
CA ILE A 71 19.91 11.25 -5.44
C ILE A 71 18.44 11.65 -5.68
N VAL A 72 18.16 12.44 -6.72
CA VAL A 72 16.79 12.95 -6.98
C VAL A 72 15.92 11.91 -7.72
N ASP A 73 16.54 10.98 -8.44
CA ASP A 73 15.84 10.04 -9.34
C ASP A 73 15.05 8.96 -8.58
N ASP A 74 15.59 8.40 -7.50
CA ASP A 74 14.94 7.31 -6.74
C ASP A 74 13.61 7.72 -6.09
N ALA A 75 13.57 8.93 -5.50
CA ALA A 75 12.36 9.45 -4.85
C ALA A 75 11.27 9.81 -5.87
N ALA A 76 11.66 10.25 -7.07
CA ALA A 76 10.72 10.56 -8.15
C ALA A 76 10.06 9.29 -8.69
N VAL A 77 10.81 8.19 -8.83
CA VAL A 77 10.31 6.89 -9.26
C VAL A 77 9.30 6.31 -8.27
N ILE A 78 9.60 6.33 -6.96
CA ILE A 78 8.66 5.89 -5.91
C ILE A 78 7.39 6.75 -5.93
N GLY A 79 7.54 8.07 -6.00
CA GLY A 79 6.41 8.99 -6.06
C GLY A 79 5.52 8.75 -7.28
N TYR A 80 6.12 8.48 -8.45
CA TYR A 80 5.41 8.15 -9.68
C TYR A 80 4.67 6.81 -9.59
N ALA A 81 5.33 5.77 -9.05
CA ALA A 81 4.72 4.46 -8.87
C ALA A 81 3.49 4.53 -7.95
N ILE A 82 3.63 5.17 -6.78
CA ILE A 82 2.53 5.39 -5.83
C ILE A 82 1.38 6.17 -6.49
N LYS A 83 1.70 7.23 -7.25
CA LYS A 83 0.69 8.02 -7.95
C LYS A 83 -0.07 7.20 -8.99
N LYS A 84 0.63 6.35 -9.75
CA LYS A 84 0.04 5.53 -10.81
C LYS A 84 -0.94 4.49 -10.26
N ILE A 85 -0.72 4.01 -9.05
CA ILE A 85 -1.49 2.92 -8.43
C ILE A 85 -2.43 3.40 -7.32
N SER A 86 -2.49 4.72 -7.06
CA SER A 86 -3.25 5.24 -5.91
C SER A 86 -4.73 4.83 -5.94
N GLY A 87 -5.38 4.82 -7.12
CA GLY A 87 -6.77 4.37 -7.23
C GLY A 87 -6.96 2.89 -6.86
N GLU A 88 -6.00 2.02 -7.22
CA GLU A 88 -6.03 0.60 -6.86
C GLU A 88 -5.77 0.40 -5.36
N LEU A 89 -4.92 1.24 -4.75
CA LEU A 89 -4.70 1.23 -3.30
C LEU A 89 -5.96 1.66 -2.54
N ASP A 90 -6.70 2.65 -3.04
CA ASP A 90 -7.95 3.11 -2.43
C ASP A 90 -9.02 1.99 -2.48
N GLU A 91 -9.11 1.25 -3.58
CA GLU A 91 -10.01 0.10 -3.69
C GLU A 91 -9.59 -1.07 -2.78
N PHE A 92 -8.29 -1.33 -2.68
CA PHE A 92 -7.76 -2.35 -1.79
C PHE A 92 -7.96 -2.00 -0.31
N GLU A 93 -7.78 -0.73 0.06
CA GLU A 93 -8.01 -0.23 1.42
C GLU A 93 -9.47 -0.43 1.84
N LYS A 94 -10.43 -0.04 0.99
CA LYS A 94 -11.87 -0.27 1.24
C LYS A 94 -12.18 -1.75 1.45
N TRP A 95 -11.66 -2.62 0.58
CA TRP A 95 -11.83 -4.06 0.74
C TRP A 95 -11.23 -4.58 2.07
N LYS A 96 -10.07 -4.04 2.49
CA LYS A 96 -9.43 -4.44 3.76
C LYS A 96 -10.27 -4.02 4.96
N GLU A 97 -10.86 -2.83 4.92
CA GLU A 97 -11.77 -2.33 5.96
C GLU A 97 -13.06 -3.17 6.04
N GLU A 98 -13.65 -3.50 4.89
CA GLU A 98 -14.83 -4.37 4.80
C GLU A 98 -14.53 -5.77 5.37
N LYS A 99 -13.42 -6.39 4.97
CA LYS A 99 -12.97 -7.69 5.48
C LYS A 99 -12.70 -7.67 6.99
N SER A 100 -12.14 -6.58 7.50
CA SER A 100 -11.90 -6.42 8.93
C SER A 100 -13.20 -6.29 9.71
N ARG A 101 -14.18 -5.54 9.18
CA ARG A 101 -15.51 -5.40 9.78
C ARG A 101 -16.27 -6.72 9.81
N SER A 102 -16.27 -7.48 8.71
CA SER A 102 -16.93 -8.79 8.67
C SER A 102 -16.30 -9.79 9.64
N ASN A 103 -14.99 -9.71 9.87
CA ASN A 103 -14.31 -10.54 10.86
C ASN A 103 -14.70 -10.19 12.29
N LEU A 104 -15.01 -8.92 12.58
CA LEU A 104 -15.46 -8.48 13.91
C LEU A 104 -16.90 -8.87 14.18
N GLU A 105 -17.79 -8.74 13.18
CA GLU A 105 -19.17 -9.21 13.27
C GLU A 105 -19.22 -10.74 13.41
N GLY A 106 -18.36 -11.49 12.69
CA GLY A 106 -18.27 -12.94 12.85
C GLY A 106 -17.87 -13.42 14.26
N LEU A 107 -17.29 -12.54 15.09
CA LEU A 107 -16.91 -12.83 16.48
C LEU A 107 -18.03 -12.50 17.48
N ASP A 108 -18.98 -11.63 17.14
CA ASP A 108 -20.10 -11.27 18.04
C ASP A 108 -21.27 -12.28 17.99
N VAL A 109 -21.51 -12.92 16.84
CA VAL A 109 -22.58 -13.91 16.65
C VAL A 109 -22.30 -15.25 17.36
N GLY A 110 -21.05 -15.51 17.76
CA GLY A 110 -20.62 -16.76 18.39
C GLY A 110 -20.84 -16.85 19.91
N ALA A 111 -21.14 -15.74 20.60
CA ALA A 111 -21.21 -15.70 22.07
C ALA A 111 -22.65 -15.84 22.65
N GLY A 112 -23.68 -15.97 21.80
CA GLY A 112 -25.07 -15.78 22.20
C GLY A 112 -26.02 -16.98 22.06
N GLN A 113 -25.55 -18.20 21.82
CA GLN A 113 -26.45 -19.38 21.73
C GLN A 113 -26.01 -20.56 22.60
N SER A 114 -25.95 -20.36 23.92
CA SER A 114 -26.19 -21.48 24.85
C SER A 114 -27.69 -21.61 25.08
N LYS A 115 -28.30 -22.57 24.38
CA LYS A 115 -29.67 -23.03 24.62
C LYS A 115 -29.89 -23.25 26.12
N SER A 116 -30.92 -22.64 26.68
CA SER A 116 -31.63 -23.19 27.84
C SER A 116 -32.75 -24.06 27.28
N PRO A 117 -32.71 -25.40 27.39
CA PRO A 117 -33.89 -26.22 27.22
C PRO A 117 -34.85 -25.88 28.35
N LEU A 118 -35.94 -25.20 28.02
CA LEU A 118 -37.19 -25.34 28.73
C LEU A 118 -37.73 -26.70 28.31
N ASP A 119 -37.73 -27.66 29.24
CA ASP A 119 -38.72 -28.73 29.47
C ASP A 119 -38.12 -29.79 30.42
#